data_AF-A0A7C3P6F7-F1
#
_entry.id   AF-A0A7C3P6F7-F1
#
_cell.length_a   1.000
_cell.length_b   1.000
_cell.length_c   1.000
_cell.angle_alpha   90.00
_cell.angle_beta   90.00
_cell.angle_gamma   90.00
#
_symmetry.space_group_name_H-M   'P 1'
#
loop_
_entity.id
_entity.type
_entity.pdbx_description
1 polymer ?
#
loop_
_entity_poly.entity_id
_entity_poly.type
_entity_poly.pdbx_seq_one_letter_code
_entity_poly.pdbx_strand_id
1 'polypeptide(L)'
;MAGEAHIKVAIANLQRAIKEKQHEISRLRVEMDRARKDVEGEVNILVGRVQQHNSVLGDPNRDDNEKARVAILLTQTKHRIDENRQRMTQIHDGMLQQIQALEGQVQALTNEINMMQQLR
;
A
#
# COMPACT_ATOMS: atom_id res chain seq x y z
N MET A 1 27.85 -20.91 -36.01
CA MET A 1 27.21 -20.91 -34.67
C MET A 1 26.32 -19.67 -34.49
N ALA A 2 25.28 -19.50 -35.30
CA ALA A 2 24.38 -18.34 -35.18
C ALA A 2 23.36 -18.50 -34.03
N GLY A 3 22.86 -19.72 -33.79
CA GLY A 3 21.85 -20.00 -32.77
C GLY A 3 22.29 -19.67 -31.34
N GLU A 4 23.52 -20.01 -30.96
CA GLU A 4 24.03 -19.74 -29.61
C GLU A 4 24.14 -18.23 -29.31
N ALA A 5 24.52 -17.43 -30.31
CA ALA A 5 24.57 -15.97 -30.19
C ALA A 5 23.17 -15.37 -30.00
N HIS A 6 22.16 -15.87 -30.73
CA HIS A 6 20.77 -15.45 -30.56
C HIS A 6 20.22 -15.79 -29.16
N ILE A 7 20.50 -16.99 -28.65
CA ILE A 7 20.09 -17.40 -27.30
C ILE A 7 20.78 -16.53 -26.22
N LYS A 8 22.04 -16.11 -26.43
CA LYS A 8 22.72 -15.15 -25.53
C LYS A 8 22.04 -13.80 -25.47
N VAL A 9 21.65 -13.25 -26.62
CA VAL A 9 20.94 -11.97 -26.70
C VAL A 9 19.55 -12.06 -26.06
N ALA A 10 18.80 -13.13 -26.33
CA ALA A 10 17.48 -13.35 -25.75
C ALA A 10 17.51 -13.40 -24.22
N ILE A 11 18.43 -14.18 -23.64
CA ILE A 11 18.61 -14.25 -22.18
C ILE A 11 18.99 -12.89 -21.60
N ALA A 12 19.88 -12.13 -22.25
CA ALA A 12 20.26 -10.80 -21.77
C ALA A 12 19.07 -9.83 -21.74
N ASN A 13 18.19 -9.90 -22.74
CA ASN A 13 16.96 -9.10 -22.78
C ASN A 13 15.98 -9.49 -21.67
N LEU A 14 15.77 -10.79 -21.43
CA LEU A 14 14.91 -11.27 -20.35
C LEU A 14 15.46 -10.88 -18.97
N GLN A 15 16.77 -10.97 -18.76
CA GLN A 15 17.42 -10.53 -17.53
C GLN A 15 17.23 -9.02 -17.29
N ARG A 16 17.24 -8.20 -18.35
CA ARG A 16 16.93 -6.77 -18.24
C ARG A 16 15.47 -6.56 -17.82
N ALA A 17 14.53 -7.25 -18.44
CA ALA A 17 13.11 -7.16 -18.09
C ALA A 17 12.84 -7.57 -16.63
N ILE A 18 13.52 -8.62 -16.13
CA ILE A 18 13.45 -9.01 -14.71
C ILE A 18 13.92 -7.87 -13.80
N LYS A 19 15.06 -7.25 -14.09
CA LYS A 19 15.59 -6.13 -13.29
C LYS A 19 14.64 -4.94 -13.26
N GLU A 20 14.03 -4.60 -14.40
CA GLU A 20 13.05 -3.52 -14.49
C GLU A 20 11.83 -3.79 -13.61
N LYS A 21 11.28 -5.01 -13.66
CA LYS A 21 10.14 -5.42 -12.82
C LYS A 21 10.49 -5.47 -11.34
N GLN A 22 11.68 -5.95 -10.98
CA GLN A 22 12.16 -5.93 -9.59
C GLN A 22 12.30 -4.50 -9.06
N HIS A 23 12.75 -3.57 -9.89
CA HIS A 23 12.83 -2.17 -9.53
C HIS A 23 11.43 -1.55 -9.35
N GLU A 24 10.48 -1.91 -10.20
CA GLU A 24 9.06 -1.53 -10.06
C GLU A 24 8.44 -2.06 -8.76
N ILE A 25 8.61 -3.35 -8.44
CA ILE A 25 8.17 -3.94 -7.17
C ILE A 25 8.75 -3.17 -5.98
N SER A 26 10.05 -2.85 -6.01
CA SER A 26 10.71 -2.10 -4.93
C SER A 26 10.10 -0.71 -4.75
N ARG A 27 9.84 0.01 -5.85
CA ARG A 27 9.17 1.32 -5.82
C ARG A 27 7.76 1.23 -5.24
N LEU A 28 6.95 0.28 -5.71
CA LEU A 28 5.59 0.08 -5.21
C LEU A 28 5.57 -0.24 -3.70
N ARG A 29 6.51 -1.06 -3.20
CA ARG A 29 6.62 -1.34 -1.76
C ARG A 29 6.90 -0.07 -0.95
N VAL A 30 7.80 0.79 -1.43
CA VAL A 30 8.12 2.08 -0.77
C VAL A 30 6.92 3.03 -0.80
N GLU A 31 6.21 3.10 -1.92
CA GLU A 31 5.00 3.92 -2.04
C GLU A 31 3.88 3.43 -1.11
N MET A 32 3.71 2.11 -0.99
CA MET A 32 2.75 1.50 -0.07
C MET A 32 3.06 1.86 1.38
N ASP A 33 4.33 1.77 1.79
CA ASP A 33 4.77 2.14 3.13
C ASP A 33 4.58 3.63 3.42
N ARG A 34 4.78 4.50 2.43
CA ARG A 34 4.53 5.95 2.55
C ARG A 34 3.04 6.24 2.72
N ALA A 35 2.20 5.72 1.81
CA ALA A 35 0.75 5.91 1.87
C ALA A 35 0.16 5.41 3.19
N ARG A 36 0.68 4.28 3.70
CA ARG A 36 0.32 3.75 5.01
C ARG A 36 0.66 4.73 6.14
N LYS A 37 1.89 5.25 6.18
CA LYS A 37 2.33 6.21 7.21
C LYS A 37 1.53 7.50 7.20
N ASP A 38 1.18 8.01 6.02
CA ASP A 38 0.38 9.23 5.88
C ASP A 38 -1.02 9.02 6.50
N VAL A 39 -1.69 7.92 6.18
CA VAL A 39 -3.00 7.58 6.75
C VAL A 39 -2.91 7.30 8.26
N GLU A 40 -1.86 6.59 8.72
CA GLU A 40 -1.61 6.40 10.16
C GLU A 40 -1.48 7.75 10.88
N GLY A 41 -0.77 8.72 10.28
CA GLY A 41 -0.66 10.08 10.80
C GLY A 41 -2.02 10.78 10.92
N GLU A 42 -2.86 10.71 9.89
CA GLU A 42 -4.21 11.28 9.92
C GLU A 42 -5.09 10.62 11.00
N VAL A 43 -5.05 9.29 11.10
CA VAL A 43 -5.82 8.55 12.11
C VAL A 43 -5.38 8.94 13.52
N ASN A 44 -4.08 9.10 13.77
CA ASN A 44 -3.57 9.53 15.07
C ASN A 44 -4.09 10.93 15.46
N ILE A 45 -4.15 11.86 14.51
CA ILE A 45 -4.72 13.20 14.74
C ILE A 45 -6.21 13.09 15.09
N LEU A 46 -6.97 12.28 14.36
CA LEU A 46 -8.40 12.09 14.61
C LEU A 46 -8.66 11.40 15.97
N VAL A 47 -7.83 10.43 16.35
CA VAL A 47 -7.88 9.79 17.68
C VAL A 47 -7.60 10.81 18.79
N GLY A 48 -6.63 11.71 18.61
CA GLY A 48 -6.40 12.82 19.55
C GLY A 48 -7.63 13.72 19.71
N ARG A 49 -8.33 14.04 18.61
CA ARG A 49 -9.59 14.80 18.66
C ARG A 49 -10.70 14.04 19.39
N VAL A 50 -10.82 12.73 19.17
CA VAL A 50 -11.76 11.87 19.91
C VAL A 50 -11.51 11.96 21.42
N GLN A 51 -10.24 11.90 21.86
CA GLN A 51 -9.89 12.01 23.27
C GLN A 51 -10.27 13.38 23.86
N GLN A 52 -10.02 14.46 23.13
CA GLN A 52 -10.42 15.81 23.54
C GLN A 52 -11.94 15.96 23.64
N HIS A 53 -12.68 15.43 22.66
CA HIS A 53 -14.14 15.45 22.69
C HIS A 53 -14.70 14.63 23.85
N ASN A 54 -14.13 13.45 24.12
CA ASN A 54 -14.56 12.62 25.24
C ASN A 54 -14.33 13.29 26.60
N SER A 55 -13.30 14.13 26.77
CA SER A 55 -13.10 14.86 28.03
C SER A 55 -14.20 15.88 28.27
N VAL A 56 -14.68 16.58 27.23
CA VAL A 56 -15.79 17.53 27.33
C VAL A 56 -17.11 16.82 27.65
N LEU A 57 -17.35 15.66 27.06
CA LEU A 57 -18.54 14.86 27.35
C LEU A 57 -18.56 14.32 28.78
N GLY A 58 -17.39 13.97 29.32
CA GLY A 58 -17.23 13.45 30.68
C GLY A 58 -17.18 14.53 31.78
N ASP A 59 -17.02 15.80 31.43
CA ASP A 59 -16.94 16.90 32.39
C ASP A 59 -18.34 17.29 32.90
N PRO A 60 -18.65 17.14 34.20
CA PRO A 60 -19.95 17.48 34.75
C PRO A 60 -20.24 18.99 34.74
N ASN A 61 -19.23 19.84 34.61
CA ASN A 61 -19.39 21.30 34.62
C ASN A 61 -19.70 21.91 33.24
N ARG A 62 -19.67 21.09 32.18
CA ARG A 62 -19.97 21.51 30.82
C ARG A 62 -21.47 21.50 30.57
N ASP A 63 -21.96 22.54 29.89
CA ASP A 63 -23.37 22.67 29.58
C ASP A 63 -23.82 21.64 28.52
N ASP A 64 -25.11 21.31 28.54
CA ASP A 64 -25.67 20.28 27.68
C ASP A 64 -25.62 20.65 26.18
N ASN A 65 -25.63 21.93 25.83
CA ASN A 65 -25.49 22.35 24.44
C ASN A 65 -24.06 22.14 23.94
N GLU A 66 -23.05 22.41 24.77
CA GLU A 66 -21.64 22.12 24.45
C GLU A 66 -21.45 20.60 24.29
N LYS A 67 -21.98 19.80 25.21
CA LYS A 67 -21.93 18.32 25.13
C LYS A 67 -22.63 17.81 23.87
N ALA A 68 -23.81 18.33 23.53
CA ALA A 68 -24.54 17.94 22.32
C ALA A 68 -23.73 18.26 21.05
N ARG A 69 -23.11 19.44 20.97
CA ARG A 69 -22.24 19.82 19.84
C ARG A 69 -21.05 18.88 19.72
N VAL A 70 -20.39 18.57 20.84
CA VAL A 70 -19.24 17.66 20.85
C VAL A 70 -19.62 16.24 20.47
N ALA A 71 -20.79 15.74 20.89
CA ALA A 71 -21.28 14.41 20.48
C ALA A 71 -21.48 14.30 18.96
N ILE A 72 -21.97 15.35 18.31
CA ILE A 72 -22.09 15.43 16.85
C ILE A 72 -20.70 15.39 16.19
N LEU A 73 -19.77 16.22 16.67
CA LEU A 73 -18.39 16.26 16.16
C LEU A 73 -17.66 14.94 16.36
N LEU A 74 -17.90 14.25 17.48
CA LEU A 74 -17.34 12.93 17.76
C LEU A 74 -17.86 11.89 16.77
N THR A 75 -19.15 11.90 16.47
CA THR A 75 -19.77 11.00 15.48
C THR A 75 -19.17 11.21 14.10
N GLN A 76 -19.00 12.47 13.67
CA GLN A 76 -18.35 12.82 12.42
C GLN A 76 -16.88 12.39 12.39
N THR A 77 -16.15 12.59 13.50
CA THR A 77 -14.73 12.20 13.62
C THR A 77 -14.57 10.69 13.51
N LYS A 78 -15.44 9.92 14.17
CA LYS A 78 -15.45 8.46 14.09
C LYS A 78 -15.73 7.98 12.68
N HIS A 79 -16.72 8.57 12.00
CA HIS A 79 -17.03 8.24 10.61
C HIS A 79 -15.82 8.45 9.70
N ARG A 80 -15.12 9.58 9.83
CA ARG A 80 -13.89 9.86 9.07
C ARG A 80 -12.76 8.87 9.36
N ILE A 81 -12.61 8.41 10.60
CA ILE A 81 -11.63 7.37 10.95
C ILE A 81 -11.97 6.07 10.21
N ASP A 82 -13.24 5.69 10.19
CA ASP A 82 -13.69 4.46 9.53
C ASP A 82 -13.52 4.54 8.01
N GLU A 83 -13.83 5.68 7.39
CA GLU A 83 -13.56 5.93 5.95
C GLU A 83 -12.07 5.85 5.63
N ASN A 84 -11.21 6.48 6.45
CA ASN A 84 -9.76 6.43 6.25
C ASN A 84 -9.20 5.02 6.40
N ARG A 85 -9.73 4.22 7.34
CA ARG A 85 -9.36 2.80 7.49
C ARG A 85 -9.75 2.00 6.26
N GLN A 86 -10.96 2.20 5.72
CA GLN A 86 -11.40 1.52 4.51
C GLN A 86 -10.53 1.88 3.29
N ARG A 87 -10.20 3.16 3.13
CA ARG A 87 -9.29 3.63 2.07
C ARG A 87 -7.91 2.98 2.19
N MET A 88 -7.37 2.88 3.41
CA MET A 88 -6.09 2.22 3.66
C MET A 88 -6.12 0.75 3.26
N THR A 89 -7.17 0.02 3.61
CA THR A 89 -7.35 -1.39 3.20
C THR A 89 -7.40 -1.50 1.67
N GLN A 90 -8.16 -0.64 0.99
CA GLN A 90 -8.26 -0.66 -0.47
C GLN A 90 -6.93 -0.37 -1.17
N ILE A 91 -6.20 0.64 -0.70
CA ILE A 91 -4.87 0.98 -1.24
C ILE A 91 -3.90 -0.19 -1.02
N HIS A 92 -3.85 -0.72 0.21
CA HIS A 92 -2.99 -1.83 0.56
C HIS A 92 -3.27 -3.07 -0.30
N ASP A 93 -4.53 -3.49 -0.39
CA ASP A 93 -4.92 -4.69 -1.14
C ASP A 93 -4.68 -4.52 -2.65
N GLY A 94 -4.96 -3.33 -3.19
CA GLY A 94 -4.68 -3.01 -4.60
C GLY A 94 -3.19 -3.05 -4.92
N MET A 95 -2.34 -2.46 -4.08
CA MET A 95 -0.88 -2.49 -4.29
C MET A 95 -0.31 -3.90 -4.10
N LEU A 96 -0.82 -4.67 -3.14
CA LEU A 96 -0.40 -6.04 -2.90
C LEU A 96 -0.72 -6.95 -4.10
N GLN A 97 -1.90 -6.79 -4.70
CA GLN A 97 -2.27 -7.49 -5.94
C GLN A 97 -1.33 -7.14 -7.10
N GLN A 98 -0.97 -5.85 -7.25
CA GLN A 98 -0.02 -5.42 -8.29
C GLN A 98 1.38 -6.02 -8.08
N ILE A 99 1.87 -6.03 -6.84
CA ILE A 99 3.17 -6.64 -6.48
C ILE A 99 3.15 -8.14 -6.80
N GLN A 100 2.09 -8.86 -6.41
CA GLN A 100 1.95 -10.29 -6.69
C GLN A 100 1.92 -10.57 -8.20
N ALA A 101 1.25 -9.74 -8.99
CA ALA A 101 1.22 -9.87 -10.44
C ALA A 101 2.63 -9.69 -11.05
N LEU A 102 3.39 -8.69 -10.58
CA LEU A 102 4.78 -8.47 -11.02
C LEU A 102 5.71 -9.62 -10.58
N GLU A 103 5.56 -10.14 -9.37
CA GLU A 103 6.30 -11.30 -8.88
C GLU A 103 6.04 -12.54 -9.74
N GLY A 104 4.79 -12.78 -10.13
CA GLY A 104 4.42 -13.83 -11.08
C GLY A 104 5.07 -13.67 -12.45
N GLN A 105 5.15 -12.44 -12.97
CA GLN A 105 5.85 -12.15 -14.22
C GLN A 105 7.36 -12.38 -14.12
N VAL A 106 7.99 -12.00 -13.00
CA VAL A 106 9.41 -12.28 -12.75
C VAL A 106 9.68 -13.79 -12.72
N GLN A 107 8.79 -14.57 -12.10
CA GLN A 107 8.93 -16.04 -12.08
C GLN A 107 8.80 -16.63 -13.49
N ALA A 108 7.85 -16.15 -14.30
CA ALA A 108 7.68 -16.59 -15.68
C ALA A 108 8.93 -16.32 -16.54
N LEU A 109 9.49 -15.10 -16.45
CA LEU A 109 10.72 -14.74 -17.16
C LEU A 109 11.92 -15.58 -16.69
N THR A 110 12.02 -15.85 -15.39
CA THR A 110 13.05 -16.74 -14.83
C THR A 110 12.96 -18.14 -15.41
N ASN A 111 11.75 -18.69 -15.51
CA ASN A 111 11.52 -20.01 -16.11
C ASN A 111 11.90 -20.02 -17.59
N GLU A 112 11.58 -18.95 -18.32
CA GLU A 112 11.93 -18.78 -19.74
C GLU A 112 13.44 -18.76 -19.96
N ILE A 113 14.19 -18.04 -19.10
CA ILE A 113 15.66 -18.06 -19.12
C ILE A 113 16.19 -19.48 -18.89
N ASN A 114 15.67 -20.18 -17.88
CA ASN A 114 16.12 -21.54 -17.56
C ASN A 114 15.90 -22.50 -18.74
N MET A 115 14.74 -22.41 -19.41
CA MET A 115 14.46 -23.21 -20.62
C MET A 115 15.42 -22.89 -21.76
N MET A 116 15.69 -21.60 -22.03
CA MET A 116 16.65 -21.21 -23.06
C MET A 116 18.09 -21.66 -22.76
N GLN A 117 18.48 -21.71 -21.49
CA GLN A 117 19.80 -22.18 -21.08
C GLN A 117 19.98 -23.70 -21.32
N GLN A 118 18.90 -24.49 -21.23
CA GLN A 118 18.92 -25.93 -21.51
C GLN A 118 19.00 -26.26 -23.01
N LEU A 119 18.68 -25.30 -23.89
CA LEU A 119 18.72 -25.47 -25.35
C LEU A 119 20.08 -25.10 -25.97
N ARG A 120 21.07 -24.71 -25.16
CA ARG A 120 22.45 -24.41 -25.59
C ARG A 120 23.30 -25.66 -25.61
#